data_AF-A0AAD7ILN3-F1
#
_entry.id   AF-A0AAD7ILN3-F1
#
_cell.length_a   1.000
_cell.length_b   1.000
_cell.length_c   1.000
_cell.angle_alpha   90.00
_cell.angle_beta   90.00
_cell.angle_gamma   90.00
#
_symmetry.space_group_name_H-M   'P 1'
#
loop_
_entity.id
_entity.type
_entity.pdbx_description
1 polymer ?
#
loop_
_entity_poly.entity_id
_entity_poly.type
_entity_poly.pdbx_seq_one_letter_code
_entity_poly.pdbx_strand_id
1 'polypeptide(L)'
;MKFTVPSICNFLRQSALADTMEGSGVHAFFVRLWFRLATDERCEEWPDGFCGTGFNNSVPTEPNPIREQVIAPLGGEVNVAKAAVCHLRNAMCSMDRGEEESLFSFQTVLVIPRLAIVPELAYALLAQNAIRHVTRAMLAFATLPPTGLQTDAPSASLSYVTSNIAFTDSITWATQALNAGILIVLLRYETLYTSSDPYITRRNVQLLEEILPRYLIFLSVVQSARKAVKKAKKSGAANGISRSSDVWAAWVLFGYLVEQRVELAGRSARQKNVCNRCGRIEPKRRAFRQCSGCTDLYYCSSDCQRHDWDAQHRQDCKKIQRNRRGIFA
;
A
#
# COMPACT_ATOMS: atom_id res chain seq x y z
N MET A 1 15.99 -32.59 21.62
CA MET A 1 15.60 -31.89 22.87
C MET A 1 14.20 -31.33 22.64
N LYS A 2 13.17 -31.86 23.31
CA LYS A 2 11.79 -31.34 23.19
C LYS A 2 11.66 -30.14 24.13
N PHE A 3 11.76 -28.94 23.59
CA PHE A 3 11.44 -27.74 24.37
C PHE A 3 9.93 -27.50 24.30
N THR A 4 9.29 -27.33 25.46
CA THR A 4 7.88 -26.95 25.54
C THR A 4 7.74 -25.44 25.29
N VAL A 5 6.64 -25.02 24.65
CA VAL A 5 6.33 -23.62 24.30
C VAL A 5 6.55 -22.64 25.48
N PRO A 6 6.13 -22.96 26.74
CA PRO A 6 6.37 -22.08 27.88
C PRO A 6 7.85 -21.89 28.23
N SER A 7 8.69 -22.91 28.02
CA SER A 7 10.13 -22.84 28.30
C SER A 7 10.87 -21.97 27.29
N ILE A 8 10.47 -21.96 26.02
CA ILE A 8 11.06 -21.09 24.99
C ILE A 8 10.59 -19.64 25.17
N CYS A 9 9.31 -19.43 25.50
CA CYS A 9 8.79 -18.10 25.83
C CYS A 9 9.47 -17.51 27.08
N ASN A 10 9.69 -18.30 28.14
CA ASN A 10 10.44 -17.86 29.31
C ASN A 10 11.94 -17.63 29.03
N PHE A 11 12.53 -18.43 28.15
CA PHE A 11 13.92 -18.28 27.72
C PHE A 11 14.15 -16.97 26.95
N LEU A 12 13.20 -16.54 26.09
CA LEU A 12 13.28 -15.27 25.36
C LEU A 12 12.81 -14.05 26.18
N ARG A 13 11.98 -14.24 27.22
CA ARG A 13 11.57 -13.17 28.17
C ARG A 13 12.72 -12.60 28.99
N GLN A 14 13.79 -13.37 29.18
CA GLN A 14 15.01 -12.87 29.81
C GLN A 14 15.81 -12.07 28.79
N SER A 15 15.45 -10.80 28.64
CA SER A 15 16.03 -9.81 27.72
C SER A 15 17.55 -9.53 27.88
N ALA A 16 18.25 -10.33 28.69
CA ALA A 16 19.69 -10.25 28.94
C ALA A 16 20.50 -11.34 28.21
N LEU A 17 19.86 -12.25 27.47
CA LEU A 17 20.56 -13.31 26.71
C LEU A 17 20.65 -13.02 25.20
N ALA A 18 20.05 -11.95 24.68
CA ALA A 18 20.23 -11.55 23.27
C ALA A 18 21.71 -11.36 22.90
N ASP A 19 22.54 -10.94 23.86
CA ASP A 19 23.98 -10.72 23.69
C ASP A 19 24.84 -12.00 23.75
N THR A 20 24.23 -13.19 23.95
CA THR A 20 24.97 -14.47 24.02
C THR A 20 24.54 -15.52 22.98
N MET A 21 23.65 -15.16 22.06
CA MET A 21 23.06 -16.11 21.10
C MET A 21 23.61 -16.01 19.67
N GLU A 22 24.92 -15.80 19.52
CA GLU A 22 25.60 -15.90 18.23
C GLU A 22 25.79 -17.38 17.84
N GLY A 23 24.85 -17.93 17.06
CA GLY A 23 24.99 -19.26 16.49
C GLY A 23 24.09 -19.49 15.27
N SER A 24 24.67 -19.98 14.18
CA SER A 24 23.98 -20.28 12.91
C SER A 24 22.77 -21.22 13.06
N GLY A 25 22.74 -22.04 14.13
CA GLY A 25 21.65 -22.98 14.41
C GLY A 25 20.34 -22.34 14.89
N VAL A 26 20.40 -21.24 15.64
CA VAL A 26 19.21 -20.56 16.19
C VAL A 26 18.51 -19.75 15.09
N HIS A 27 19.30 -19.05 14.27
CA HIS A 27 18.83 -18.39 13.07
C HIS A 27 18.13 -19.38 12.13
N ALA A 28 18.82 -20.47 11.77
CA ALA A 28 18.25 -21.50 10.89
C ALA A 28 16.97 -22.14 11.47
N PHE A 29 16.87 -22.26 12.80
CA PHE A 29 15.67 -22.74 13.47
C PHE A 29 14.48 -21.80 13.25
N PHE A 30 14.61 -20.50 13.57
CA PHE A 30 13.51 -19.55 13.42
C PHE A 30 13.11 -19.35 11.96
N VAL A 31 14.05 -19.31 11.01
CA VAL A 31 13.75 -19.22 9.57
C VAL A 31 12.93 -20.42 9.10
N ARG A 32 13.35 -21.64 9.45
CA ARG A 32 12.64 -22.87 9.04
C ARG A 32 11.30 -23.02 9.73
N LEU A 33 11.21 -22.68 11.01
CA LEU A 33 9.97 -22.71 11.77
C LEU A 33 8.95 -21.73 11.18
N TRP A 34 9.37 -20.47 11.00
CA TRP A 34 8.53 -19.43 10.41
C TRP A 34 8.03 -19.83 9.02
N PHE A 35 8.88 -20.39 8.16
CA PHE A 35 8.43 -20.84 6.85
C PHE A 35 7.44 -22.00 6.92
N ARG A 36 7.68 -23.00 7.77
CA ARG A 36 6.77 -24.15 7.94
C ARG A 36 5.38 -23.70 8.37
N LEU A 37 5.28 -22.79 9.34
CA LEU A 37 4.01 -22.25 9.82
C LEU A 37 3.19 -21.55 8.74
N ALA A 38 3.85 -20.94 7.76
CA ALA A 38 3.13 -20.33 6.63
C ALA A 38 2.61 -21.35 5.61
N THR A 39 3.15 -22.58 5.60
CA THR A 39 2.90 -23.60 4.56
C THR A 39 2.10 -24.80 5.04
N ASP A 40 2.04 -25.08 6.35
CA ASP A 40 1.29 -26.20 6.92
C ASP A 40 0.08 -25.67 7.69
N GLU A 41 -1.13 -26.02 7.22
CA GLU A 41 -2.40 -25.63 7.85
C GLU A 41 -2.60 -26.27 9.25
N ARG A 42 -1.74 -27.21 9.66
CA ARG A 42 -1.91 -28.01 10.89
C ARG A 42 -1.01 -27.56 12.05
N CYS A 43 -0.30 -26.45 11.93
CA CYS A 43 0.63 -26.03 12.95
C CYS A 43 -0.07 -25.25 14.07
N GLU A 44 -0.84 -25.96 14.89
CA GLU A 44 -1.61 -25.41 16.02
C GLU A 44 -0.77 -25.14 17.29
N GLU A 45 0.52 -25.49 17.27
CA GLU A 45 1.36 -25.49 18.48
C GLU A 45 1.97 -24.12 18.85
N TRP A 46 2.01 -23.15 17.94
CA TRP A 46 2.68 -21.86 18.17
C TRP A 46 1.84 -20.67 17.69
N PRO A 47 1.67 -19.61 18.51
CA PRO A 47 1.06 -18.37 18.03
C PRO A 47 1.90 -17.76 16.90
N ASP A 48 1.30 -17.47 15.74
CA ASP A 48 2.00 -16.92 14.56
C ASP A 48 2.86 -15.70 14.90
N GLY A 49 2.38 -14.85 15.80
CA GLY A 49 3.12 -13.68 16.25
C GLY A 49 4.46 -14.01 16.95
N PHE A 50 4.56 -15.13 17.68
CA PHE A 50 5.79 -15.54 18.35
C PHE A 50 6.89 -15.86 17.33
N CYS A 51 6.53 -16.62 16.30
CA CYS A 51 7.47 -17.00 15.24
C CYS A 51 7.80 -15.82 14.34
N GLY A 52 6.85 -14.90 14.10
CA GLY A 52 7.11 -13.63 13.44
C GLY A 52 8.16 -12.79 14.18
N THR A 53 8.06 -12.67 15.50
CA THR A 53 9.06 -11.97 16.33
C THR A 53 10.42 -12.66 16.31
N GLY A 54 10.46 -13.99 16.49
CA GLY A 54 11.71 -14.75 16.44
C GLY A 54 12.41 -14.63 15.08
N PHE A 55 11.64 -14.69 13.99
CA PHE A 55 12.16 -14.42 12.65
C PHE A 55 12.66 -13.00 12.51
N ASN A 56 11.85 -11.99 12.90
CA ASN A 56 12.24 -10.58 12.80
C ASN A 56 13.57 -10.32 13.53
N ASN A 57 13.74 -10.84 14.74
CA ASN A 57 14.95 -10.62 15.52
C ASN A 57 16.17 -11.38 14.99
N SER A 58 15.96 -12.45 14.22
CA SER A 58 17.06 -13.27 13.69
C SER A 58 17.35 -13.00 12.22
N VAL A 59 16.47 -12.35 11.46
CA VAL A 59 16.69 -12.09 10.03
C VAL A 59 17.89 -11.16 9.84
N PRO A 60 18.84 -11.48 8.93
CA PRO A 60 19.96 -10.61 8.67
C PRO A 60 19.50 -9.24 8.17
N THR A 61 20.29 -8.20 8.46
CA THR A 61 20.02 -6.82 8.04
C THR A 61 20.64 -6.47 6.68
N GLU A 62 21.45 -7.37 6.11
CA GLU A 62 22.13 -7.16 4.84
C GLU A 62 21.57 -8.05 3.71
N PRO A 63 21.57 -7.59 2.45
CA PRO A 63 20.97 -8.32 1.35
C PRO A 63 21.60 -9.70 1.06
N ASN A 64 22.92 -9.83 1.11
CA ASN A 64 23.61 -11.08 0.76
C ASN A 64 23.32 -12.20 1.77
N PRO A 65 23.43 -11.98 3.09
CA PRO A 65 23.00 -12.96 4.08
C PRO A 65 21.52 -13.37 3.93
N ILE A 66 20.60 -12.45 3.60
CA ILE A 66 19.19 -12.82 3.35
C ILE A 66 19.08 -13.79 2.17
N ARG A 67 19.83 -13.59 1.08
CA ARG A 67 19.82 -14.50 -0.07
C ARG A 67 20.26 -15.90 0.32
N GLU A 68 21.36 -16.01 1.07
CA GLU A 68 21.95 -17.30 1.44
C GLU A 68 21.17 -18.03 2.53
N GLN A 69 20.66 -17.30 3.52
CA GLN A 69 20.11 -17.89 4.75
C GLN A 69 18.58 -17.94 4.77
N VAL A 70 17.91 -17.12 3.94
CA VAL A 70 16.44 -17.06 3.87
C VAL A 70 15.92 -17.50 2.51
N ILE A 71 16.41 -16.92 1.41
CA ILE A 71 15.85 -17.21 0.08
C ILE A 71 16.22 -18.61 -0.39
N ALA A 72 17.50 -18.95 -0.41
CA ALA A 72 17.98 -20.24 -0.91
C ALA A 72 17.40 -21.43 -0.11
N PRO A 73 17.35 -21.41 1.24
CA PRO A 73 16.84 -22.54 2.02
C PRO A 73 15.33 -22.73 1.92
N LEU A 74 14.59 -21.67 1.55
CA LEU A 74 13.11 -21.68 1.48
C LEU A 74 12.60 -21.83 0.04
N GLY A 75 13.49 -22.13 -0.92
CA GLY A 75 13.13 -22.44 -2.29
C GLY A 75 12.71 -21.23 -3.12
N GLY A 76 13.27 -20.06 -2.84
CA GLY A 76 13.14 -18.87 -3.68
C GLY A 76 12.28 -17.74 -3.10
N GLU A 77 12.43 -16.55 -3.68
CA GLU A 77 11.87 -15.29 -3.22
C GLU A 77 10.33 -15.29 -3.23
N VAL A 78 9.72 -15.99 -4.18
CA VAL A 78 8.26 -16.10 -4.28
C VAL A 78 7.67 -16.84 -3.08
N ASN A 79 8.33 -17.89 -2.60
CA ASN A 79 7.87 -18.67 -1.45
C ASN A 79 8.01 -17.86 -0.16
N VAL A 80 9.15 -17.18 0.01
CA VAL A 80 9.39 -16.29 1.14
C VAL A 80 8.37 -15.15 1.18
N ALA A 81 8.08 -14.53 0.03
CA ALA A 81 7.09 -13.45 -0.07
C ALA A 81 5.67 -13.93 0.29
N LYS A 82 5.26 -15.11 -0.19
CA LYS A 82 3.98 -15.72 0.18
C LYS A 82 3.90 -15.98 1.68
N ALA A 83 4.97 -16.52 2.27
CA ALA A 83 5.05 -16.78 3.69
C ALA A 83 4.93 -15.48 4.51
N ALA A 84 5.63 -14.42 4.12
CA ALA A 84 5.58 -13.13 4.80
C ALA A 84 4.17 -12.51 4.81
N VAL A 85 3.48 -12.55 3.66
CA VAL A 85 2.10 -12.04 3.56
C VAL A 85 1.13 -12.94 4.33
N CYS A 86 1.36 -14.26 4.37
CA CYS A 86 0.56 -15.19 5.14
C CYS A 86 0.62 -14.86 6.64
N HIS A 87 1.83 -14.74 7.19
CA HIS A 87 2.07 -14.37 8.58
C HIS A 87 1.46 -13.04 8.94
N LEU A 88 1.64 -12.02 8.11
CA LEU A 88 1.04 -10.70 8.35
C LEU A 88 -0.49 -10.77 8.41
N ARG A 89 -1.11 -11.56 7.52
CA ARG A 89 -2.56 -11.73 7.51
C ARG A 89 -3.05 -12.47 8.75
N ASN A 90 -2.36 -13.52 9.17
CA ASN A 90 -2.75 -14.26 10.35
C ASN A 90 -2.58 -13.43 11.63
N ALA A 91 -1.49 -12.66 11.73
CA ALA A 91 -1.28 -11.69 12.80
C ALA A 91 -2.42 -10.66 12.86
N MET A 92 -2.91 -10.17 11.71
CA MET A 92 -4.07 -9.28 11.69
C MET A 92 -5.38 -9.97 12.14
N CYS A 93 -5.53 -11.28 11.97
CA CYS A 93 -6.69 -12.01 12.48
C CYS A 93 -6.64 -12.22 14.01
N SER A 94 -5.46 -12.06 14.63
CA SER A 94 -5.25 -12.29 16.06
C SER A 94 -5.21 -11.04 16.93
N MET A 95 -5.21 -9.84 16.35
CA MET A 95 -4.99 -8.59 17.11
C MET A 95 -6.03 -8.32 18.21
N ASP A 96 -7.24 -8.85 18.11
CA ASP A 96 -8.30 -8.62 19.11
C ASP A 96 -8.18 -9.53 20.35
N ARG A 97 -7.16 -10.40 20.43
CA ARG A 97 -7.02 -11.43 21.48
C ARG A 97 -6.19 -11.00 22.69
N GLY A 98 -5.82 -9.73 22.82
CA GLY A 98 -5.18 -9.15 24.00
C GLY A 98 -3.88 -8.39 23.72
N GLU A 99 -3.31 -7.78 24.76
CA GLU A 99 -2.12 -6.91 24.66
C GLU A 99 -0.84 -7.66 24.24
N GLU A 100 -0.59 -8.86 24.76
CA GLU A 100 0.58 -9.66 24.37
C GLU A 100 0.52 -10.08 22.89
N GLU A 101 -0.62 -10.58 22.42
CA GLU A 101 -0.80 -10.95 21.00
C GLU A 101 -0.69 -9.73 20.06
N SER A 102 -1.07 -8.54 20.53
CA SER A 102 -0.88 -7.29 19.80
C SER A 102 0.61 -6.99 19.60
N LEU A 103 1.44 -7.12 20.66
CA LEU A 103 2.88 -6.89 20.58
C LEU A 103 3.58 -7.80 19.57
N PHE A 104 3.25 -9.09 19.59
CA PHE A 104 3.79 -10.05 18.62
C PHE A 104 3.34 -9.74 17.18
N SER A 105 2.12 -9.24 17.01
CA SER A 105 1.61 -8.80 15.71
C SER A 105 2.39 -7.61 15.16
N PHE A 106 2.82 -6.65 16.01
CA PHE A 106 3.66 -5.51 15.58
C PHE A 106 4.98 -5.95 14.96
N GLN A 107 5.68 -6.90 15.59
CA GLN A 107 6.96 -7.40 15.09
C GLN A 107 6.81 -8.14 13.75
N THR A 108 5.68 -8.82 13.54
CA THR A 108 5.38 -9.49 12.28
C THR A 108 5.25 -8.51 11.12
N VAL A 109 4.78 -7.28 11.36
CA VAL A 109 4.66 -6.25 10.31
C VAL A 109 6.02 -5.76 9.82
N LEU A 110 7.02 -5.73 10.71
CA LEU A 110 8.39 -5.31 10.38
C LEU A 110 9.11 -6.27 9.43
N VAL A 111 8.66 -7.53 9.35
CA VAL A 111 9.27 -8.54 8.48
C VAL A 111 9.23 -8.13 7.02
N ILE A 112 8.11 -7.59 6.53
CA ILE A 112 7.97 -7.20 5.12
C ILE A 112 8.94 -6.06 4.75
N PRO A 113 8.98 -4.92 5.45
CA PRO A 113 9.98 -3.88 5.21
C PRO A 113 11.42 -4.38 5.27
N ARG A 114 11.76 -5.28 6.21
CA ARG A 114 13.11 -5.85 6.33
C ARG A 114 13.49 -6.73 5.14
N LEU A 115 12.58 -7.60 4.70
CA LEU A 115 12.83 -8.46 3.53
C LEU A 115 12.91 -7.66 2.23
N ALA A 116 12.20 -6.54 2.14
CA ALA A 116 12.15 -5.69 0.95
C ALA A 116 13.46 -4.92 0.67
N ILE A 117 14.48 -5.01 1.53
CA ILE A 117 15.82 -4.47 1.21
C ILE A 117 16.50 -5.26 0.09
N VAL A 118 16.06 -6.50 -0.16
CA VAL A 118 16.53 -7.34 -1.26
C VAL A 118 15.62 -7.11 -2.48
N PRO A 119 16.14 -6.63 -3.62
CA PRO A 119 15.31 -6.27 -4.77
C PRO A 119 14.40 -7.39 -5.26
N GLU A 120 14.89 -8.62 -5.35
CA GLU A 120 14.11 -9.76 -5.83
C GLU A 120 12.92 -10.07 -4.90
N LEU A 121 13.13 -9.98 -3.59
CA LEU A 121 12.06 -10.10 -2.60
C LEU A 121 11.11 -8.91 -2.64
N ALA A 122 11.60 -7.68 -2.84
CA ALA A 122 10.74 -6.52 -2.97
C ALA A 122 9.72 -6.71 -4.10
N TYR A 123 10.16 -7.14 -5.28
CA TYR A 123 9.25 -7.44 -6.40
C TYR A 123 8.30 -8.60 -6.09
N ALA A 124 8.80 -9.68 -5.48
CA ALA A 124 7.97 -10.82 -5.10
C ALA A 124 6.88 -10.44 -4.07
N LEU A 125 7.22 -9.60 -3.08
CA LEU A 125 6.28 -9.07 -2.08
C LEU A 125 5.23 -8.17 -2.72
N LEU A 126 5.63 -7.29 -3.65
CA LEU A 126 4.72 -6.44 -4.41
C LEU A 126 3.73 -7.28 -5.23
N ALA A 127 4.18 -8.36 -5.87
CA ALA A 127 3.31 -9.31 -6.58
C ALA A 127 2.28 -10.00 -5.65
N GLN A 128 2.57 -10.10 -4.35
CA GLN A 128 1.64 -10.60 -3.32
C GLN A 128 0.78 -9.51 -2.66
N ASN A 129 0.65 -8.32 -3.28
CA ASN A 129 -0.10 -7.18 -2.74
C ASN A 129 0.40 -6.67 -1.38
N ALA A 130 1.71 -6.78 -1.10
CA ALA A 130 2.27 -6.38 0.20
C ALA A 130 1.89 -4.96 0.63
N ILE A 131 1.79 -3.99 -0.29
CA ILE A 131 1.35 -2.61 0.02
C ILE A 131 -0.03 -2.59 0.68
N ARG A 132 -0.98 -3.35 0.13
CA ARG A 132 -2.33 -3.48 0.69
C ARG A 132 -2.30 -4.10 2.08
N HIS A 133 -1.51 -5.15 2.28
CA HIS A 133 -1.44 -5.88 3.54
C HIS A 133 -0.76 -5.04 4.64
N VAL A 134 0.38 -4.43 4.36
CA VAL A 134 1.09 -3.54 5.29
C VAL A 134 0.22 -2.34 5.67
N THR A 135 -0.42 -1.68 4.69
CA THR A 135 -1.31 -0.54 4.97
C THR A 135 -2.48 -0.92 5.88
N ARG A 136 -3.04 -2.13 5.72
CA ARG A 136 -4.13 -2.62 6.57
C ARG A 136 -3.68 -2.92 7.98
N ALA A 137 -2.48 -3.49 8.14
CA ALA A 137 -1.91 -3.74 9.45
C ALA A 137 -1.65 -2.42 10.18
N MET A 138 -1.05 -1.43 9.50
CA MET A 138 -0.89 -0.08 10.04
C MET A 138 -2.22 0.56 10.45
N LEU A 139 -3.27 0.39 9.64
CA LEU A 139 -4.61 0.90 9.94
C LEU A 139 -5.20 0.24 11.18
N ALA A 140 -5.03 -1.06 11.34
CA ALA A 140 -5.51 -1.76 12.51
C ALA A 140 -4.77 -1.31 13.77
N PHE A 141 -3.45 -1.13 13.70
CA PHE A 141 -2.68 -0.57 14.80
C PHE A 141 -3.09 0.85 15.16
N ALA A 142 -3.40 1.68 14.16
CA ALA A 142 -3.95 3.02 14.39
C ALA A 142 -5.32 3.01 15.08
N THR A 143 -5.99 1.86 15.17
CA THR A 143 -7.28 1.70 15.87
C THR A 143 -7.17 1.08 17.25
N LEU A 144 -6.03 0.49 17.60
CA LEU A 144 -5.78 -0.04 18.93
C LEU A 144 -5.49 1.10 19.93
N PRO A 145 -5.78 0.90 21.23
CA PRO A 145 -5.31 1.82 22.26
C PRO A 145 -3.79 1.98 22.15
N PRO A 146 -3.24 3.17 22.42
CA PRO A 146 -1.79 3.34 22.47
C PRO A 146 -1.24 2.44 23.56
N THR A 147 -0.68 1.30 23.18
CA THR A 147 0.13 0.48 24.07
C THR A 147 1.41 1.27 24.35
N GLY A 148 1.83 1.39 25.61
CA GLY A 148 3.06 2.11 25.99
C GLY A 148 4.36 1.57 25.36
N LEU A 149 4.27 0.54 24.52
CA LEU A 149 5.33 0.02 23.69
C LEU A 149 5.56 0.93 22.48
N GLN A 150 6.56 1.82 22.58
CA GLN A 150 7.20 2.42 21.42
C GLN A 150 7.83 1.30 20.58
N THR A 151 7.35 1.13 19.35
CA THR A 151 7.96 0.23 18.38
C THR A 151 8.32 1.01 17.13
N ASP A 152 9.38 0.62 16.43
CA ASP A 152 9.74 1.20 15.12
C ASP A 152 8.79 0.76 13.99
N ALA A 153 7.78 -0.06 14.30
CA ALA A 153 6.86 -0.63 13.32
C ALA A 153 6.08 0.42 12.50
N PRO A 154 5.53 1.49 13.10
CA PRO A 154 4.85 2.56 12.36
C PRO A 154 5.76 3.26 11.34
N SER A 155 6.96 3.67 11.76
CA SER A 155 7.90 4.45 10.94
C SER A 155 8.49 3.62 9.80
N ALA A 156 8.89 2.38 10.07
CA ALA A 156 9.41 1.45 9.05
C ALA A 156 8.34 1.09 8.02
N SER A 157 7.11 0.79 8.46
CA SER A 157 6.00 0.45 7.56
C SER A 157 5.58 1.64 6.70
N LEU A 158 5.53 2.84 7.29
CA LEU A 158 5.24 4.07 6.54
C LEU A 158 6.35 4.35 5.51
N SER A 159 7.61 4.15 5.87
CA SER A 159 8.76 4.31 4.96
C SER A 159 8.68 3.33 3.78
N TYR A 160 8.36 2.07 4.06
CA TYR A 160 8.17 1.04 3.04
C TYR A 160 7.05 1.40 2.05
N VAL A 161 5.86 1.78 2.53
CA VAL A 161 4.74 2.16 1.66
C VAL A 161 5.09 3.41 0.85
N THR A 162 5.64 4.43 1.50
CA THR A 162 5.99 5.71 0.87
C THR A 162 7.04 5.53 -0.23
N SER A 163 8.10 4.77 0.04
CA SER A 163 9.18 4.54 -0.92
C SER A 163 8.70 3.77 -2.15
N ASN A 164 7.86 2.75 -1.96
CA ASN A 164 7.30 2.00 -3.09
C ASN A 164 6.39 2.87 -3.96
N ILE A 165 5.55 3.72 -3.35
CA ILE A 165 4.73 4.67 -4.12
C ILE A 165 5.62 5.66 -4.88
N ALA A 166 6.68 6.18 -4.25
CA ALA A 166 7.52 7.21 -4.86
C ALA A 166 8.41 6.72 -6.01
N PHE A 167 8.91 5.48 -5.97
CA PHE A 167 10.04 5.05 -6.81
C PHE A 167 9.80 3.81 -7.70
N THR A 168 8.59 3.23 -7.75
CA THR A 168 8.32 2.01 -8.54
C THR A 168 7.07 2.13 -9.43
N ASP A 169 6.30 1.07 -9.72
CA ASP A 169 4.98 1.14 -10.41
C ASP A 169 3.93 1.87 -9.55
N SER A 170 4.14 3.18 -9.45
CA SER A 170 3.51 4.05 -8.48
C SER A 170 2.00 4.14 -8.60
N ILE A 171 1.42 3.86 -9.78
CA ILE A 171 -0.03 3.89 -10.00
C ILE A 171 -0.68 2.76 -9.22
N THR A 172 -0.18 1.54 -9.40
CA THR A 172 -0.68 0.34 -8.75
C THR A 172 -0.57 0.48 -7.22
N TRP A 173 0.58 0.92 -6.72
CA TRP A 173 0.82 1.03 -5.28
C TRP A 173 0.05 2.19 -4.64
N ALA A 174 -0.06 3.34 -5.31
CA ALA A 174 -0.91 4.43 -4.83
C ALA A 174 -2.37 3.98 -4.72
N THR A 175 -2.90 3.30 -5.74
CA THR A 175 -4.26 2.74 -5.70
C THR A 175 -4.42 1.72 -4.57
N GLN A 176 -3.46 0.81 -4.38
CA GLN A 176 -3.51 -0.16 -3.28
C GLN A 176 -3.50 0.51 -1.90
N ALA A 177 -2.59 1.45 -1.65
CA ALA A 177 -2.48 2.16 -0.38
C ALA A 177 -3.74 2.98 -0.07
N LEU A 178 -4.25 3.74 -1.06
CA LEU A 178 -5.48 4.53 -0.92
C LEU A 178 -6.69 3.65 -0.59
N ASN A 179 -6.87 2.54 -1.31
CA ASN A 179 -7.98 1.61 -1.09
C ASN A 179 -7.84 0.87 0.25
N ALA A 180 -6.62 0.62 0.70
CA ALA A 180 -6.32 -0.02 1.98
C ALA A 180 -6.53 0.93 3.18
N GLY A 181 -6.55 2.24 2.96
CA GLY A 181 -6.88 3.24 3.98
C GLY A 181 -5.70 4.07 4.48
N ILE A 182 -4.65 4.24 3.66
CA ILE A 182 -3.45 5.00 4.04
C ILE A 182 -3.78 6.39 4.58
N LEU A 183 -4.76 7.12 4.02
CA LEU A 183 -5.12 8.45 4.51
C LEU A 183 -5.61 8.44 5.97
N ILE A 184 -6.31 7.40 6.40
CA ILE A 184 -6.72 7.26 7.81
C ILE A 184 -5.50 7.00 8.68
N VAL A 185 -4.56 6.18 8.20
CA VAL A 185 -3.29 5.88 8.90
C VAL A 185 -2.51 7.16 9.15
N LEU A 186 -2.25 7.98 8.11
CA LEU A 186 -1.47 9.22 8.25
C LEU A 186 -2.08 10.15 9.31
N LEU A 187 -3.40 10.37 9.23
CA LEU A 187 -4.11 11.28 10.13
C LEU A 187 -4.10 10.78 11.58
N ARG A 188 -4.28 9.47 11.80
CA ARG A 188 -4.24 8.89 13.14
C ARG A 188 -2.84 8.83 13.71
N TYR A 189 -1.85 8.48 12.89
CA TYR A 189 -0.46 8.45 13.32
C TYR A 189 0.04 9.83 13.72
N GLU A 190 -0.42 10.89 13.04
CA GLU A 190 -0.21 12.25 13.54
C GLU A 190 -0.75 12.37 14.97
N THR A 191 -2.04 12.13 15.20
CA THR A 191 -2.60 12.25 16.56
C THR A 191 -1.95 11.38 17.64
N LEU A 192 -1.38 10.22 17.26
CA LEU A 192 -0.78 9.27 18.20
C LEU A 192 0.71 9.54 18.45
N TYR A 193 1.44 10.08 17.48
CA TYR A 193 2.90 10.12 17.50
C TYR A 193 3.52 11.50 17.24
N THR A 194 2.75 12.57 16.96
CA THR A 194 3.31 13.92 16.70
C THR A 194 4.35 14.36 17.74
N SER A 195 4.09 14.07 19.03
CA SER A 195 4.97 14.49 20.13
C SER A 195 6.21 13.62 20.28
N SER A 196 6.23 12.41 19.72
CA SER A 196 7.27 11.41 19.95
C SER A 196 8.16 11.13 18.73
N ASP A 197 7.68 11.37 17.51
CA ASP A 197 8.46 11.08 16.29
C ASP A 197 8.23 12.12 15.16
N PRO A 198 9.10 13.13 15.03
CA PRO A 198 9.04 14.12 13.94
C PRO A 198 9.15 13.50 12.52
N TYR A 199 9.71 12.30 12.39
CA TYR A 199 9.81 11.61 11.11
C TYR A 199 8.43 11.24 10.56
N ILE A 200 7.50 10.82 11.41
CA ILE A 200 6.13 10.47 11.01
C ILE A 200 5.43 11.68 10.43
N THR A 201 5.47 12.83 11.11
CA THR A 201 4.88 14.08 10.62
C THR A 201 5.48 14.47 9.27
N ARG A 202 6.81 14.45 9.13
CA ARG A 202 7.48 14.77 7.86
C ARG A 202 7.03 13.83 6.73
N ARG A 203 6.93 12.53 6.99
CA ARG A 203 6.47 11.53 6.01
C ARG A 203 4.99 11.70 5.65
N ASN A 204 4.15 12.03 6.62
CA ASN A 204 2.73 12.32 6.38
C ASN A 204 2.57 13.51 5.43
N VAL A 205 3.26 14.62 5.70
CA VAL A 205 3.25 15.82 4.84
C VAL A 205 3.76 15.47 3.44
N GLN A 206 4.92 14.82 3.33
CA GLN A 206 5.50 14.43 2.04
C GLN A 206 4.54 13.57 1.20
N LEU A 207 3.86 12.61 1.82
CA LEU A 207 2.94 11.73 1.10
C LEU A 207 1.70 12.48 0.60
N LEU A 208 1.19 13.44 1.37
CA LEU A 208 -0.01 14.22 1.05
C LEU A 208 0.26 15.36 0.05
N GLU A 209 1.40 16.06 0.16
CA GLU A 209 1.69 17.25 -0.65
C GLU A 209 2.51 16.94 -1.90
N GLU A 210 3.42 15.97 -1.83
CA GLU A 210 4.36 15.72 -2.92
C GLU A 210 4.04 14.45 -3.69
N ILE A 211 3.87 13.32 -2.99
CA ILE A 211 3.87 12.01 -3.63
C ILE A 211 2.50 11.68 -4.23
N LEU A 212 1.43 11.61 -3.42
CA LEU A 212 0.10 11.24 -3.94
C LEU A 212 -0.44 12.21 -5.00
N PRO A 213 -0.26 13.54 -4.88
CA PRO A 213 -0.71 14.49 -5.90
C PRO A 213 -0.16 14.24 -7.30
N ARG A 214 1.08 13.77 -7.44
CA ARG A 214 1.71 13.45 -8.74
C ARG A 214 0.90 12.43 -9.53
N TYR A 215 0.21 11.52 -8.84
CA TYR A 215 -0.55 10.44 -9.46
C TYR A 215 -2.03 10.78 -9.68
N LEU A 216 -2.50 11.97 -9.27
CA LEU A 216 -3.88 12.42 -9.53
C LEU A 216 -4.15 12.77 -11.01
N ILE A 217 -3.18 12.56 -11.89
CA ILE A 217 -3.38 12.55 -13.34
C ILE A 217 -4.08 11.26 -13.82
N PHE A 218 -3.98 10.18 -13.05
CA PHE A 218 -4.55 8.87 -13.41
C PHE A 218 -5.96 8.71 -12.83
N LEU A 219 -6.93 8.39 -13.70
CA LEU A 219 -8.34 8.27 -13.30
C LEU A 219 -8.57 7.20 -12.22
N SER A 220 -7.85 6.08 -12.26
CA SER A 220 -7.89 5.02 -11.24
C SER A 220 -7.51 5.58 -9.86
N VAL A 221 -6.41 6.33 -9.79
CA VAL A 221 -5.91 6.95 -8.56
C VAL A 221 -6.87 8.03 -8.09
N VAL A 222 -7.39 8.90 -8.96
CA VAL A 222 -8.40 9.92 -8.60
C VAL A 222 -9.64 9.29 -7.97
N GLN A 223 -10.15 8.20 -8.57
CA GLN A 223 -11.33 7.51 -8.05
C GLN A 223 -11.07 6.88 -6.67
N SER A 224 -9.90 6.24 -6.49
CA SER A 224 -9.47 5.69 -5.21
C SER A 224 -9.25 6.78 -4.15
N ALA A 225 -8.59 7.88 -4.51
CA ALA A 225 -8.33 9.01 -3.63
C ALA A 225 -9.63 9.65 -3.16
N ARG A 226 -10.59 9.88 -4.06
CA ARG A 226 -11.93 10.41 -3.70
C ARG A 226 -12.63 9.53 -2.67
N LYS A 227 -12.61 8.20 -2.86
CA LYS A 227 -13.20 7.25 -1.90
C LYS A 227 -12.46 7.29 -0.57
N ALA A 228 -11.14 7.32 -0.59
CA ALA A 228 -10.30 7.36 0.60
C ALA A 228 -10.52 8.65 1.41
N VAL A 229 -10.59 9.82 0.75
CA VAL A 229 -10.88 11.11 1.38
C VAL A 229 -12.25 11.10 2.06
N LYS A 230 -13.29 10.62 1.37
CA LYS A 230 -14.63 10.49 1.95
C LYS A 230 -14.63 9.56 3.17
N LYS A 231 -13.91 8.44 3.10
CA LYS A 231 -13.81 7.49 4.21
C LYS A 231 -13.11 8.12 5.42
N ALA A 232 -12.00 8.83 5.22
CA ALA A 232 -11.25 9.49 6.28
C ALA A 232 -12.04 10.62 6.97
N LYS A 233 -12.80 11.41 6.19
CA LYS A 233 -13.74 12.40 6.73
C LYS A 233 -14.82 11.73 7.58
N LYS A 234 -15.45 10.67 7.07
CA LYS A 234 -16.51 9.93 7.78
C LYS A 234 -16.01 9.29 9.08
N SER A 235 -14.77 8.80 9.12
CA SER A 235 -14.20 8.17 10.32
C SER A 235 -13.73 9.16 11.38
N GLY A 236 -13.80 10.48 11.14
CA GLY A 236 -13.29 11.49 12.08
C GLY A 236 -11.78 11.41 12.31
N ALA A 237 -11.01 10.84 11.36
CA ALA A 237 -9.59 10.56 11.57
C ALA A 237 -8.75 11.82 11.79
N ALA A 238 -9.21 12.97 11.32
CA ALA A 238 -8.54 14.25 11.46
C ALA A 238 -8.97 15.07 12.69
N ASN A 239 -9.92 14.57 13.51
CA ASN A 239 -10.53 15.37 14.58
C ASN A 239 -9.55 15.83 15.67
N GLY A 240 -8.48 15.06 15.92
CA GLY A 240 -7.46 15.38 16.91
C GLY A 240 -6.27 16.18 16.38
N ILE A 241 -6.25 16.53 15.08
CA ILE A 241 -5.11 17.22 14.47
C ILE A 241 -5.26 18.73 14.65
N SER A 242 -4.19 19.40 15.08
CA SER A 242 -4.17 20.86 15.19
C SER A 242 -4.37 21.53 13.82
N ARG A 243 -5.27 22.52 13.76
CA ARG A 243 -5.54 23.30 12.54
C ARG A 243 -4.34 24.12 12.05
N SER A 244 -3.38 24.40 12.93
CA SER A 244 -2.14 25.11 12.60
C SER A 244 -0.99 24.17 12.20
N SER A 245 -1.19 22.85 12.22
CA SER A 245 -0.15 21.88 11.86
C SER A 245 0.02 21.78 10.35
N ASP A 246 1.24 21.46 9.92
CA ASP A 246 1.56 21.20 8.51
C ASP A 246 0.77 20.01 7.96
N VAL A 247 0.52 18.98 8.77
CA VAL A 247 -0.29 17.82 8.35
C VAL A 247 -1.75 18.21 8.11
N TRP A 248 -2.31 19.13 8.89
CA TRP A 248 -3.65 19.65 8.62
C TRP A 248 -3.69 20.43 7.31
N ALA A 249 -2.72 21.32 7.08
CA ALA A 249 -2.62 22.06 5.83
C ALA A 249 -2.50 21.12 4.62
N ALA A 250 -1.59 20.14 4.70
CA ALA A 250 -1.39 19.10 3.69
C ALA A 250 -2.66 18.28 3.41
N TRP A 251 -3.39 17.90 4.47
CA TRP A 251 -4.64 17.15 4.37
C TRP A 251 -5.73 17.94 3.64
N VAL A 252 -5.89 19.23 3.99
CA VAL A 252 -6.86 20.13 3.35
C VAL A 252 -6.51 20.33 1.88
N LEU A 253 -5.23 20.60 1.58
CA LEU A 253 -4.73 20.78 0.22
C LEU A 253 -4.95 19.51 -0.63
N PHE A 254 -4.59 18.34 -0.10
CA PHE A 254 -4.80 17.07 -0.80
C PHE A 254 -6.28 16.85 -1.11
N GLY A 255 -7.17 17.09 -0.14
CA GLY A 255 -8.62 17.00 -0.33
C GLY A 255 -9.13 17.94 -1.44
N TYR A 256 -8.63 19.16 -1.49
CA TYR A 256 -8.95 20.13 -2.54
C TYR A 256 -8.48 19.65 -3.92
N LEU A 257 -7.22 19.21 -4.04
CA LEU A 257 -6.65 18.69 -5.29
C LEU A 257 -7.44 17.48 -5.81
N VAL A 258 -7.86 16.58 -4.94
CA VAL A 258 -8.69 15.43 -5.33
C VAL A 258 -10.01 15.88 -5.93
N GLU A 259 -10.72 16.82 -5.31
CA GLU A 259 -12.01 17.30 -5.82
C GLU A 259 -11.86 18.05 -7.16
N GLN A 260 -10.82 18.89 -7.32
CA GLN A 260 -10.51 19.52 -8.61
C GLN A 260 -10.32 18.47 -9.72
N ARG A 261 -9.58 17.40 -9.43
CA ARG A 261 -9.28 16.34 -10.42
C ARG A 261 -10.53 15.51 -10.74
N VAL A 262 -11.40 15.27 -9.76
CA VAL A 262 -12.71 14.64 -9.97
C VAL A 262 -13.59 15.49 -10.89
N GLU A 263 -13.61 16.81 -10.69
CA GLU A 263 -14.37 17.72 -11.54
C GLU A 263 -13.85 17.71 -12.98
N LEU A 264 -12.53 17.81 -13.18
CA LEU A 264 -11.90 17.75 -14.50
C LEU A 264 -12.19 16.41 -15.21
N ALA A 265 -12.11 15.29 -14.48
CA ALA A 265 -12.47 13.97 -15.01
C ALA A 265 -13.97 13.91 -15.40
N GLY A 266 -14.83 14.54 -14.60
CA GLY A 266 -16.26 14.68 -14.88
C GLY A 266 -16.53 15.52 -16.14
N ARG A 267 -15.81 16.62 -16.34
CA ARG A 267 -15.90 17.46 -17.55
C ARG A 267 -15.47 16.69 -18.79
N SER A 268 -14.36 15.94 -18.72
CA SER A 268 -13.94 15.07 -19.82
C SER A 268 -14.99 13.99 -20.13
N ALA A 269 -15.60 13.38 -19.11
CA ALA A 269 -16.69 12.43 -19.32
C ALA A 269 -17.95 13.08 -19.92
N ARG A 270 -18.28 14.32 -19.53
CA ARG A 270 -19.36 15.11 -20.15
C ARG A 270 -19.04 15.49 -21.60
N GLN A 271 -17.78 15.74 -21.93
CA GLN A 271 -17.37 15.97 -23.32
C GLN A 271 -17.62 14.75 -24.21
N LYS A 272 -17.59 13.54 -23.65
CA LYS A 272 -17.99 12.29 -24.34
C LYS A 272 -19.50 12.18 -24.60
N ASN A 273 -20.29 13.11 -24.07
CA ASN A 273 -21.72 13.25 -24.33
C ASN A 273 -22.03 14.45 -25.25
N VAL A 274 -21.02 15.04 -25.90
CA VAL A 274 -21.17 16.13 -26.87
C VAL A 274 -20.81 15.62 -28.26
N CYS A 275 -21.68 15.89 -29.24
CA CYS A 275 -21.40 15.52 -30.62
C CYS A 275 -20.27 16.41 -31.14
N ASN A 276 -19.17 15.81 -31.56
CA ASN A 276 -17.97 16.52 -32.00
C ASN A 276 -18.19 17.41 -33.25
N ARG A 277 -19.25 17.15 -34.02
CA ARG A 277 -19.60 17.96 -35.20
C ARG A 277 -20.59 19.07 -34.90
N CYS A 278 -21.72 18.75 -34.25
CA CYS A 278 -22.85 19.69 -34.11
C CYS A 278 -23.04 20.24 -32.69
N GLY A 279 -22.23 19.82 -31.72
CA GLY A 279 -22.31 20.29 -30.34
C GLY A 279 -23.53 19.79 -29.55
N ARG A 280 -24.40 18.96 -30.11
CA ARG A 280 -25.55 18.38 -29.39
C ARG A 280 -25.05 17.64 -28.14
N ILE A 281 -25.66 17.92 -27.00
CA ILE A 281 -25.38 17.27 -25.72
C ILE A 281 -26.48 16.24 -25.43
N GLU A 282 -26.13 14.99 -25.14
CA GLU A 282 -27.10 13.96 -24.70
C GLU A 282 -26.89 13.58 -23.23
N PRO A 283 -27.94 13.51 -22.40
CA PRO A 283 -27.80 13.16 -20.98
C PRO A 283 -27.36 11.70 -20.76
N LYS A 284 -27.55 10.79 -21.73
CA LYS A 284 -27.16 9.37 -21.64
C LYS A 284 -26.05 9.02 -22.62
N ARG A 285 -24.95 8.47 -22.09
CA ARG A 285 -23.74 8.03 -22.83
C ARG A 285 -24.00 7.02 -23.96
N ARG A 286 -25.13 6.31 -23.96
CA ARG A 286 -25.46 5.25 -24.93
C ARG A 286 -26.09 5.75 -26.24
N ALA A 287 -26.31 7.06 -26.40
CA ALA A 287 -26.91 7.61 -27.62
C ALA A 287 -25.88 7.95 -28.72
N PHE A 288 -24.61 8.19 -28.37
CA PHE A 288 -23.60 8.63 -29.33
C PHE A 288 -22.70 7.52 -29.83
N ARG A 289 -22.43 7.57 -31.13
CA ARG A 289 -21.52 6.68 -31.84
C ARG A 289 -20.11 7.15 -31.61
N GLN A 290 -19.25 6.27 -31.10
CA GLN A 290 -17.83 6.54 -30.94
C GLN A 290 -17.09 6.19 -32.25
N CYS A 291 -16.11 7.00 -32.65
CA CYS A 291 -15.24 6.64 -33.77
C CYS A 291 -14.47 5.35 -33.44
N SER A 292 -14.61 4.32 -34.26
CA SER A 292 -13.92 3.04 -34.06
C SER A 292 -12.41 3.11 -34.28
N GLY A 293 -11.92 4.10 -35.04
CA GLY A 293 -10.50 4.27 -35.32
C GLY A 293 -9.72 4.85 -34.14
N CYS A 294 -10.05 6.07 -33.71
CA CYS A 294 -9.34 6.73 -32.61
C CYS A 294 -9.94 6.48 -31.23
N THR A 295 -11.22 6.07 -31.16
CA THR A 295 -12.02 5.94 -29.93
C THR A 295 -12.03 7.17 -29.02
N ASP A 296 -11.77 8.37 -29.55
CA ASP A 296 -11.76 9.63 -28.77
C ASP A 296 -12.91 10.58 -29.11
N LEU A 297 -13.45 10.54 -30.33
CA LEU A 297 -14.56 11.40 -30.75
C LEU A 297 -15.90 10.66 -30.78
N TYR A 298 -16.98 11.39 -30.53
CA TYR A 298 -18.36 10.92 -30.40
C TYR A 298 -19.31 11.73 -31.28
N TYR A 299 -20.28 11.06 -31.89
CA TYR A 299 -21.22 11.65 -32.84
C TYR A 299 -22.66 11.23 -32.57
N CYS A 300 -23.60 12.16 -32.70
CA CYS A 300 -25.03 11.85 -32.56
C CYS A 300 -25.61 11.06 -33.73
N SER A 301 -24.96 11.06 -34.90
CA SER A 301 -25.38 10.34 -36.10
C SER A 301 -24.19 9.98 -36.98
N SER A 302 -24.37 9.01 -37.89
CA SER A 302 -23.42 8.71 -38.95
C SER A 302 -23.13 9.92 -39.83
N ASP A 303 -24.11 10.81 -40.03
CA ASP A 303 -23.96 11.98 -40.89
C ASP A 303 -23.07 13.03 -40.23
N CYS A 304 -23.21 13.23 -38.92
CA CYS A 304 -22.28 14.08 -38.17
C CYS A 304 -20.86 13.53 -38.20
N GLN A 305 -20.69 12.21 -38.13
CA GLN A 305 -19.39 11.56 -38.25
C GLN A 305 -18.78 11.73 -39.64
N ARG A 306 -19.56 11.51 -40.72
CA ARG A 306 -19.09 11.65 -42.11
C ARG A 306 -18.68 13.09 -42.43
N HIS A 307 -19.51 14.06 -42.04
CA HIS A 307 -19.18 15.47 -42.26
C HIS A 307 -17.91 15.90 -41.54
N ASP A 308 -17.72 15.48 -40.28
CA ASP A 308 -16.49 15.80 -39.54
C ASP A 308 -15.27 15.03 -40.09
N TRP A 309 -15.48 13.80 -40.57
CA TRP A 309 -14.46 12.98 -41.23
C TRP A 309 -13.84 13.68 -42.44
N ASP A 310 -14.68 14.24 -43.29
CA ASP A 310 -14.25 14.92 -44.51
C ASP A 310 -13.69 16.32 -44.23
N ALA A 311 -14.16 17.00 -43.19
CA ALA A 311 -13.68 18.33 -42.81
C ALA A 311 -12.26 18.29 -42.19
N GLN A 312 -12.06 17.51 -41.13
CA GLN A 312 -10.82 17.57 -40.34
C GLN A 312 -10.48 16.26 -39.63
N HIS A 313 -11.48 15.50 -39.18
CA HIS A 313 -11.26 14.36 -38.31
C HIS A 313 -10.38 13.27 -38.94
N ARG A 314 -10.38 13.08 -40.26
CA ARG A 314 -9.49 12.09 -40.91
C ARG A 314 -8.01 12.32 -40.56
N GLN A 315 -7.55 13.57 -40.52
CA GLN A 315 -6.16 13.88 -40.19
C GLN A 315 -5.88 13.70 -38.70
N ASP A 316 -6.78 14.20 -37.85
CA ASP A 316 -6.65 14.14 -36.40
C ASP A 316 -6.74 12.71 -35.89
N CYS A 317 -7.59 11.88 -36.50
CA CYS A 317 -7.74 10.46 -36.18
C CYS A 317 -6.40 9.72 -36.32
N LYS A 318 -5.62 10.01 -37.37
CA LYS A 318 -4.28 9.43 -37.56
C LYS A 318 -3.28 9.92 -36.49
N LYS A 319 -3.32 11.21 -36.13
CA LYS A 319 -2.45 11.78 -35.08
C LYS A 319 -2.76 11.15 -33.72
N ILE A 320 -4.03 11.04 -33.35
CA ILE A 320 -4.49 10.43 -32.10
C ILE A 320 -4.05 8.95 -32.03
N GLN A 321 -4.23 8.20 -33.12
CA GLN A 321 -3.79 6.80 -33.18
C GLN A 321 -2.27 6.65 -33.03
N ARG A 322 -1.47 7.54 -33.64
CA ARG A 322 0.01 7.53 -33.46
C ARG A 322 0.40 7.82 -32.02
N ASN A 323 -0.16 8.87 -31.42
CA ASN A 323 0.17 9.27 -30.05
C ASN A 323 -0.16 8.16 -29.05
N ARG A 324 -1.26 7.42 -29.24
CA ARG A 324 -1.59 6.28 -28.38
C ARG A 324 -0.60 5.13 -28.48
N ARG A 325 -0.03 4.86 -29.67
CA ARG A 325 0.97 3.80 -29.84
C ARG A 325 2.32 4.18 -29.20
N GLY A 326 2.67 5.46 -29.17
CA GLY A 326 3.90 5.95 -28.53
C GLY A 326 3.85 6.05 -27.00
N ILE A 327 2.67 5.91 -26.38
CA ILE A 327 2.52 5.89 -24.90
C ILE A 327 2.81 4.49 -24.31
N PHE A 328 2.83 3.45 -25.15
CA PHE A 328 3.10 2.06 -24.76
C PHE A 328 4.39 1.50 -25.39
N ALA A 329 5.25 2.37 -25.93
CA ALA A 329 6.56 2.03 -26.47
C ALA A 329 7.65 2.63 -25.59
#